data_AF-A0A2E7F2Z5-F1
#
_entry.id   AF-A0A2E7F2Z5-F1
#
_cell.length_a   1.000
_cell.length_b   1.000
_cell.length_c   1.000
_cell.angle_alpha   90.00
_cell.angle_beta   90.00
_cell.angle_gamma   90.00
#
_symmetry.space_group_name_H-M   'P 1'
#
loop_
_entity.id
_entity.type
_entity.pdbx_description
1 polymer ?
#
loop_
_entity_poly.entity_id
_entity_poly.type
_entity_poly.pdbx_seq_one_letter_code
_entity_poly.pdbx_strand_id
1 'polypeptide(L)'
;MIRSNFRLALEPGLDGVVRLAQLHQYATDLVDGKRVLIGPALRERISLTFPRRRPEAVLDALLGKGLPSWDLVGSDDGSEVLTIITHPEGVALSAIVRIIEHVAPEALRRPISYEPVAGAPLPPPSRLLH
;
A
#
# COMPACT_ATOMS: atom_id res chain seq x y z
N MET A 1 -13.60 8.98 7.96
CA MET A 1 -12.75 7.77 8.04
C MET A 1 -11.57 8.11 8.92
N ILE A 2 -11.30 7.32 9.95
CA ILE A 2 -10.22 7.61 10.92
C ILE A 2 -8.89 7.18 10.30
N ARG A 3 -7.93 8.10 10.24
CA ARG A 3 -6.54 7.77 9.91
C ARG A 3 -5.88 7.28 11.18
N SER A 4 -5.19 6.15 11.10
CA SER A 4 -4.56 5.50 12.25
C SER A 4 -3.17 5.04 11.87
N ASN A 5 -2.29 4.99 12.88
CA ASN A 5 -1.01 4.31 12.77
C ASN A 5 -1.17 2.84 13.21
N PHE A 6 -0.79 1.89 12.37
CA PHE A 6 -0.87 0.46 12.59
C PHE A 6 0.21 -0.31 11.84
N ARG A 7 0.40 -1.55 12.25
CA ARG A 7 1.14 -2.60 11.53
C ARG A 7 0.15 -3.64 11.05
N LEU A 8 0.37 -4.12 9.83
CA LEU A 8 -0.41 -5.17 9.22
C LEU A 8 0.54 -6.25 8.69
N ALA A 9 0.59 -7.40 9.38
CA ALA A 9 1.37 -8.54 8.95
C ALA A 9 0.51 -9.43 8.03
N LEU A 10 1.07 -9.77 6.87
CA LEU A 10 0.41 -10.47 5.77
C LEU A 10 1.27 -11.64 5.30
N GLU A 11 0.62 -12.67 4.75
CA GLU A 11 1.28 -13.77 4.04
C GLU A 11 0.86 -13.77 2.55
N PRO A 12 1.38 -12.83 1.74
CA PRO A 12 1.02 -12.70 0.33
C PRO A 12 1.65 -13.76 -0.58
N GLY A 13 2.61 -14.56 -0.08
CA GLY A 13 3.46 -15.39 -0.92
C GLY A 13 4.37 -14.57 -1.85
N LEU A 14 5.30 -15.24 -2.53
CA LEU A 14 6.35 -14.56 -3.31
C LEU A 14 5.81 -13.56 -4.36
N ASP A 15 4.81 -13.97 -5.15
CA ASP A 15 4.24 -13.11 -6.19
C ASP A 15 3.59 -11.85 -5.62
N GLY A 16 2.89 -11.98 -4.48
CA GLY A 16 2.25 -10.87 -3.82
C GLY A 16 3.27 -9.94 -3.16
N VAL A 17 4.35 -10.47 -2.56
CA VAL A 17 5.49 -9.66 -2.08
C VAL A 17 6.07 -8.82 -3.21
N VAL A 18 6.36 -9.43 -4.37
CA VAL A 18 6.94 -8.73 -5.52
C VAL A 18 5.99 -7.62 -6.01
N ARG A 19 4.68 -7.90 -6.10
CA ARG A 19 3.69 -6.89 -6.53
C ARG A 19 3.57 -5.72 -5.55
N LEU A 20 3.56 -6.00 -4.25
CA LEU A 20 3.51 -4.96 -3.21
C LEU A 20 4.79 -4.12 -3.21
N ALA A 21 5.97 -4.74 -3.34
CA ALA A 21 7.23 -4.03 -3.45
C ALA A 21 7.27 -3.13 -4.70
N GLN A 22 6.80 -3.62 -5.85
CA GLN A 22 6.70 -2.81 -7.07
C GLN A 22 5.73 -1.64 -6.91
N LEU A 23 4.64 -1.80 -6.14
CA LEU A 23 3.71 -0.71 -5.85
C LEU A 23 4.35 0.35 -4.94
N HIS A 24 5.06 -0.07 -3.90
CA HIS A 24 5.74 0.85 -2.97
C HIS A 24 6.83 1.65 -3.70
N GLN A 25 7.61 1.01 -4.58
CA GLN A 25 8.56 1.70 -5.44
C GLN A 25 7.87 2.70 -6.38
N TYR A 26 6.77 2.29 -7.03
CA TYR A 26 5.98 3.17 -7.90
C TYR A 26 5.47 4.41 -7.14
N ALA A 27 4.98 4.24 -5.91
CA ALA A 27 4.53 5.34 -5.06
C ALA A 27 5.68 6.27 -4.67
N THR A 28 6.86 5.72 -4.38
CA THR A 28 8.07 6.50 -4.07
C THR A 28 8.54 7.31 -5.29
N ASP A 29 8.58 6.69 -6.47
CA ASP A 29 8.99 7.37 -7.70
C ASP A 29 8.03 8.50 -8.10
N LEU A 30 6.72 8.32 -7.87
CA LEU A 30 5.70 9.36 -8.06
C LEU A 30 5.96 10.59 -7.19
N VAL A 31 6.29 10.36 -5.92
CA VAL A 31 6.60 11.42 -4.95
C VAL A 31 7.85 12.19 -5.35
N ASP A 32 8.90 11.47 -5.75
CA ASP A 32 10.19 12.06 -6.11
C ASP A 32 10.14 12.78 -7.47
N GLY A 33 9.01 12.76 -8.17
CA GLY A 33 8.87 13.31 -9.53
C GLY A 33 9.76 12.61 -10.55
N LYS A 34 10.17 11.38 -10.27
CA LYS A 34 11.03 10.58 -11.14
C LYS A 34 10.24 10.01 -12.32
N ARG A 35 10.96 9.47 -13.30
CA ARG A 35 10.32 8.66 -14.35
C ARG A 35 9.72 7.42 -13.72
N VAL A 36 8.40 7.42 -13.59
CA VAL A 36 7.67 6.34 -12.96
C VAL A 36 7.60 5.12 -13.88
N LEU A 37 8.07 3.98 -13.39
CA LEU A 37 8.00 2.71 -14.09
C LEU A 37 7.14 1.73 -13.28
N ILE A 38 6.13 1.15 -13.94
CA ILE A 38 5.36 0.05 -13.34
C ILE A 38 6.14 -1.24 -13.54
N GLY A 39 6.49 -1.90 -12.43
CA GLY A 39 7.10 -3.22 -12.46
C GLY A 39 6.23 -4.25 -13.19
N PRO A 40 6.83 -5.25 -13.85
CA PRO A 40 6.11 -6.15 -14.77
C PRO A 40 5.00 -6.96 -14.09
N ALA A 41 5.26 -7.51 -12.89
CA ALA A 41 4.29 -8.33 -12.17
C ALA A 41 3.07 -7.51 -11.72
N LEU A 42 3.30 -6.27 -11.26
CA LEU A 42 2.24 -5.33 -10.91
C LEU A 42 1.47 -4.90 -12.16
N ARG A 43 2.16 -4.58 -13.26
CA ARG A 43 1.53 -4.20 -14.53
C ARG A 43 0.61 -5.31 -15.04
N GLU A 44 1.10 -6.54 -15.08
CA GLU A 44 0.32 -7.70 -15.52
C GLU A 44 -0.94 -7.87 -14.66
N ARG A 45 -0.77 -7.87 -13.33
CA ARG A 45 -1.88 -7.97 -12.37
C ARG A 45 -2.96 -6.92 -12.61
N ILE A 46 -2.57 -5.65 -12.73
CA ILE A 46 -3.51 -4.54 -12.92
C ILE A 46 -4.18 -4.63 -14.29
N SER A 47 -3.43 -5.00 -15.33
CA SER A 47 -3.97 -5.14 -16.69
C SER A 47 -5.00 -6.27 -16.79
N LEU A 48 -4.76 -7.39 -16.11
CA LEU A 48 -5.71 -8.51 -16.02
C LEU A 48 -6.96 -8.12 -15.23
N THR A 49 -6.80 -7.37 -14.13
CA THR A 49 -7.92 -6.99 -13.26
C THR A 49 -8.77 -5.86 -13.86
N PHE A 50 -8.14 -4.95 -14.60
CA PHE A 50 -8.77 -3.74 -15.16
C PHE A 50 -8.45 -3.57 -16.65
N PRO A 51 -8.89 -4.49 -17.54
CA PRO A 51 -8.43 -4.56 -18.93
C PRO A 51 -8.79 -3.33 -19.80
N ARG A 52 -9.72 -2.49 -19.34
CA ARG A 52 -10.17 -1.29 -20.06
C ARG A 52 -9.55 0.00 -19.52
N ARG A 53 -8.67 -0.08 -18.52
CA ARG A 53 -8.04 1.09 -17.90
C ARG A 53 -6.53 1.03 -18.08
N ARG A 54 -5.91 2.20 -18.25
CA ARG A 54 -4.46 2.30 -18.22
C ARG A 54 -3.95 1.95 -16.81
N PRO A 55 -2.95 1.08 -16.67
CA PRO A 55 -2.43 0.67 -15.36
C PRO A 55 -2.03 1.85 -14.47
N GLU A 56 -1.39 2.88 -15.03
CA GLU A 56 -1.00 4.10 -14.31
C GLU A 56 -2.21 4.76 -13.65
N ALA A 57 -3.29 4.98 -14.42
CA ALA A 57 -4.51 5.61 -13.92
C ALA A 57 -5.25 4.77 -12.86
N VAL A 58 -5.02 3.46 -12.81
CA VAL A 58 -5.53 2.60 -11.73
C VAL A 58 -4.67 2.76 -10.49
N LEU A 59 -3.34 2.68 -10.64
CA LEU A 59 -2.39 2.80 -9.53
C LEU A 59 -2.47 4.17 -8.85
N ASP A 60 -2.51 5.26 -9.63
CA ASP A 60 -2.71 6.62 -9.12
C ASP A 60 -4.00 6.75 -8.31
N ALA A 61 -5.08 6.11 -8.79
CA ALA A 61 -6.37 6.13 -8.09
C ALA A 61 -6.36 5.28 -6.82
N LEU A 62 -5.57 4.19 -6.78
CA LEU A 62 -5.41 3.34 -5.59
C LEU A 62 -4.58 4.02 -4.51
N LEU A 63 -3.49 4.69 -4.89
CA LEU A 63 -2.60 5.39 -3.97
C LEU A 63 -3.22 6.72 -3.49
N GLY A 64 -4.06 7.34 -4.31
CA GLY A 64 -4.67 8.63 -3.99
C GLY A 64 -3.68 9.78 -4.16
N LYS A 65 -3.94 10.90 -3.47
CA LYS A 65 -3.08 12.09 -3.52
C LYS A 65 -2.22 12.19 -2.25
N GLY A 66 -0.92 12.39 -2.43
CA GLY A 66 0.04 12.62 -1.33
C GLY A 66 1.10 11.53 -1.22
N LEU A 67 2.02 11.70 -0.25
CA LEU A 67 3.06 10.73 0.08
C LEU A 67 2.42 9.39 0.51
N PRO A 68 3.00 8.24 0.14
CA PRO A 68 2.63 6.97 0.75
C PRO A 68 3.02 7.03 2.24
N SER A 69 2.03 7.20 3.12
CA SER A 69 2.24 7.18 4.58
C SER A 69 2.36 5.75 5.12
N TRP A 70 3.05 4.87 4.39
CA TRP A 70 3.25 3.47 4.76
C TRP A 70 4.49 2.89 4.06
N ASP A 71 5.15 1.98 4.76
CA ASP A 71 6.31 1.23 4.28
C ASP A 71 6.06 -0.28 4.30
N LEU A 72 6.91 -0.99 3.56
CA LEU A 72 6.98 -2.44 3.54
C LEU A 72 8.22 -2.92 4.26
N VAL A 73 8.04 -3.87 5.17
CA VAL A 73 9.12 -4.56 5.88
C VAL A 73 8.96 -6.05 5.66
N GLY A 74 9.96 -6.66 5.00
CA GLY A 74 10.05 -8.12 4.89
C GLY A 74 10.51 -8.74 6.19
N SER A 75 10.22 -10.03 6.37
CA SER A 75 10.75 -10.77 7.52
C SER A 75 12.22 -11.17 7.31
N ASP A 76 13.04 -11.00 8.34
CA ASP A 76 14.47 -11.36 8.33
C ASP A 76 14.71 -12.87 8.45
N ASP A 77 13.68 -13.64 8.83
CA ASP A 77 13.76 -15.08 9.09
C ASP A 77 13.48 -15.97 7.85
N GLY A 78 13.33 -15.34 6.67
CA GLY A 78 13.01 -16.04 5.42
C GLY A 78 11.56 -16.52 5.32
N SER A 79 10.68 -16.12 6.26
CA SER A 79 9.24 -16.33 6.10
C SER A 79 8.67 -15.44 5.00
N GLU A 80 7.59 -15.91 4.36
CA GLU A 80 6.85 -15.12 3.36
C GLU A 80 5.96 -14.04 4.00
N VAL A 81 6.26 -13.66 5.24
CA VAL A 81 5.55 -12.62 5.96
C VAL A 81 6.06 -11.26 5.50
N LEU A 82 5.12 -10.41 5.10
CA LEU A 82 5.34 -9.01 4.76
C LEU A 82 4.54 -8.14 5.72
N THR A 83 5.20 -7.17 6.35
CA THR A 83 4.55 -6.22 7.24
C THR A 83 4.40 -4.87 6.55
N ILE A 84 3.16 -4.37 6.48
CA ILE A 84 2.87 -2.98 6.13
C ILE A 84 2.90 -2.18 7.42
N ILE A 85 3.73 -1.13 7.48
CA ILE A 85 3.83 -0.23 8.63
C ILE A 85 3.40 1.15 8.18
N THR A 86 2.32 1.68 8.75
CA THR A 86 1.92 3.07 8.44
C THR A 86 2.76 4.07 9.22
N HIS A 87 2.95 5.26 8.65
CA HIS A 87 3.60 6.38 9.31
C HIS A 87 2.65 7.14 10.24
N PRO A 88 3.15 8.05 11.09
CA PRO A 88 2.32 8.85 12.00
C PRO A 88 1.21 9.66 11.31
N GLU A 89 1.39 10.08 10.04
CA GLU A 89 0.35 10.74 9.22
C GLU A 89 -0.93 9.93 9.11
N GLY A 90 -0.81 8.61 9.31
CA GLY A 90 -1.89 7.65 9.37
C GLY A 90 -2.52 7.40 8.00
N VAL A 91 -2.90 6.14 7.79
CA VAL A 91 -3.65 5.72 6.60
C VAL A 91 -4.97 5.14 7.08
N ALA A 92 -6.02 5.26 6.28
CA ALA A 92 -7.25 4.52 6.55
C ALA A 92 -6.97 3.03 6.30
N LEU A 93 -7.25 2.16 7.27
CA LEU A 93 -7.07 0.70 7.12
C LEU A 93 -7.76 0.17 5.85
N SER A 94 -8.96 0.66 5.54
CA SER A 94 -9.68 0.32 4.32
C SER A 94 -8.94 0.66 3.03
N ALA A 95 -8.11 1.70 3.02
CA ALA A 95 -7.30 2.06 1.86
C ALA A 95 -6.20 1.02 1.64
N ILE A 96 -5.54 0.60 2.73
CA ILE A 96 -4.56 -0.49 2.69
C ILE A 96 -5.22 -1.81 2.27
N VAL A 97 -6.39 -2.15 2.83
CA VAL A 97 -7.13 -3.36 2.43
C VAL A 97 -7.48 -3.32 0.95
N ARG A 98 -7.96 -2.19 0.42
CA ARG A 98 -8.28 -2.03 -1.00
C ARG A 98 -7.04 -2.17 -1.91
N ILE A 99 -5.90 -1.68 -1.46
CA ILE A 99 -4.62 -1.91 -2.15
C ILE A 99 -4.35 -3.42 -2.22
N ILE A 100 -4.44 -4.12 -1.09
CA ILE A 100 -4.19 -5.57 -1.02
C ILE A 100 -5.16 -6.34 -1.93
N GLU A 101 -6.46 -6.03 -1.91
CA GLU A 101 -7.48 -6.66 -2.76
C GLU A 101 -7.12 -6.64 -4.25
N HIS A 102 -6.55 -5.53 -4.72
CA HIS A 102 -6.23 -5.38 -6.13
C HIS A 102 -4.83 -5.88 -6.49
N VAL A 103 -3.88 -5.80 -5.56
CA VAL A 103 -2.45 -6.02 -5.83
C VAL A 103 -1.97 -7.39 -5.36
N ALA A 104 -2.43 -7.87 -4.21
CA ALA A 104 -2.05 -9.15 -3.62
C ALA A 104 -3.26 -9.80 -2.91
N PRO A 105 -4.37 -10.10 -3.62
CA PRO A 105 -5.58 -10.63 -3.01
C PRO A 105 -5.38 -11.95 -2.25
N GLU A 106 -4.36 -12.72 -2.64
CA GLU A 106 -3.98 -13.95 -1.98
C GLU A 106 -3.60 -13.75 -0.50
N ALA A 107 -3.09 -12.57 -0.14
CA ALA A 107 -2.79 -12.21 1.25
C ALA A 107 -4.06 -12.22 2.13
N LEU A 108 -5.22 -11.93 1.55
CA LEU A 108 -6.51 -11.91 2.27
C LEU A 108 -7.08 -13.32 2.49
N ARG A 109 -6.48 -14.35 1.89
CA ARG A 109 -6.87 -15.75 2.10
C ARG A 109 -6.17 -16.37 3.32
N ARG A 110 -5.18 -15.68 3.87
CA ARG A 110 -4.43 -16.09 5.06
C ARG A 110 -4.84 -15.22 6.25
N PRO A 111 -4.60 -15.68 7.49
CA PRO A 111 -4.78 -14.84 8.67
C PRO A 111 -3.95 -13.55 8.54
N ILE A 112 -4.55 -12.43 8.95
CA ILE A 112 -3.91 -11.12 8.94
C ILE A 112 -3.74 -10.68 10.39
N SER A 113 -2.52 -10.29 10.78
CA SER A 113 -2.27 -9.71 12.09
C SER A 113 -2.34 -8.19 12.02
N TYR A 114 -3.21 -7.58 12.81
CA TYR A 114 -3.35 -6.13 12.94
C TYR A 114 -2.90 -5.69 14.32
N GLU A 115 -1.97 -4.73 14.36
CA GLU A 115 -1.50 -4.13 15.61
C GLU A 115 -1.60 -2.60 15.52
N PRO A 116 -2.38 -1.93 16.36
CA PRO A 116 -2.37 -0.48 16.43
C PRO A 116 -1.03 0.00 16.99
N VAL A 117 -0.37 0.94 16.30
CA VAL A 117 0.85 1.56 16.82
C VAL A 117 0.43 2.77 17.64
N ALA A 118 0.74 2.74 18.94
CA ALA A 118 0.43 3.84 19.83
C ALA A 118 1.21 5.10 19.38
N GLY A 119 0.48 6.12 18.94
CA GLY A 119 0.96 7.46 18.63
C GLY A 119 -0.18 8.44 18.84
N ALA A 120 0.11 9.67 19.30
CA ALA A 120 -0.92 10.68 19.54
C ALA A 120 -1.77 10.87 18.27
N PRO A 121 -3.11 10.88 18.35
CA PRO A 121 -3.95 11.11 17.19
C PRO A 121 -3.58 12.46 16.58
N LEU A 122 -3.21 12.46 15.29
CA LEU A 122 -2.94 13.70 14.60
C LEU A 122 -4.20 14.57 14.61
N PRO A 123 -4.06 15.88 14.92
CA PRO A 123 -5.19 16.78 14.81
C PRO A 123 -5.73 16.73 13.38
N PRO A 124 -7.05 16.82 13.19
CA PRO A 124 -7.64 16.86 11.86
C PRO A 124 -6.99 17.97 11.03
N PRO A 125 -6.83 17.79 9.70
CA PRO A 125 -6.22 18.81 8.86
C PRO A 125 -6.99 20.13 9.04
N SER A 126 -6.29 21.14 9.57
CA SER A 126 -6.82 22.49 9.70
C SER A 126 -7.29 22.95 8.33
N ARG A 127 -8.61 23.11 8.16
CA ARG A 127 -9.18 23.86 7.05
C ARG A 127 -8.78 25.33 7.26
N LEU A 128 -7.59 25.70 6.81
CA LEU A 128 -7.31 27.10 6.50
C LEU A 128 -8.10 27.42 5.23
N LEU A 129 -9.30 27.96 5.44
CA LEU A 129 -9.99 28.76 4.44
C LEU A 129 -9.23 30.08 4.35
N HIS A 130 -8.53 30.30 3.24
CA HIS A 130 -8.11 31.62 2.77
C HIS A 130 -8.83 31.90 1.47
#